data_AF-A0A3A6RPN7-F1
#
_entry.id   AF-A0A3A6RPN7-F1
#
_cell.length_a   1.000
_cell.length_b   1.000
_cell.length_c   1.000
_cell.angle_alpha   90.00
_cell.angle_beta   90.00
_cell.angle_gamma   90.00
#
_symmetry.space_group_name_H-M   'P 1'
#
loop_
_entity.id
_entity.type
_entity.pdbx_description
1 polymer ?
#
loop_
_entity_poly.entity_id
_entity_poly.type
_entity_poly.pdbx_seq_one_letter_code
_entity_poly.pdbx_strand_id
1 'polypeptide(L)'
;MKFLISFIRIDTTVPDRFWPASQAISGMCHEYVSTKNPEYQDCSNFRDIEATFESLHNYDVDGDRIKCPQMKLKVLRVEPITSSKRKLAA
;
A
#
# COMPACT_ATOMS: atom_id res chain seq x y z
N MET A 1 10.83 11.96 -4.57
CA MET A 1 10.91 10.72 -5.38
C MET A 1 9.50 10.17 -5.53
N LYS A 2 9.18 9.46 -6.62
CA LYS A 2 7.87 8.81 -6.81
C LYS A 2 8.04 7.30 -6.68
N PHE A 3 7.07 6.63 -6.08
CA PHE A 3 7.08 5.19 -5.85
C PHE A 3 5.76 4.57 -6.29
N LEU A 4 5.82 3.34 -6.80
CA LEU A 4 4.67 2.45 -6.95
C LEU A 4 4.63 1.52 -5.75
N ILE A 5 3.51 1.50 -5.05
CA ILE A 5 3.26 0.61 -3.92
C ILE A 5 2.28 -0.46 -4.39
N SER A 6 2.69 -1.72 -4.33
CA SER A 6 1.81 -2.88 -4.50
C SER A 6 1.42 -3.41 -3.12
N PHE A 7 0.13 -3.59 -2.87
CA PHE A 7 -0.39 -4.00 -1.57
C PHE A 7 -1.63 -4.90 -1.71
N ILE A 8 -2.00 -5.57 -0.64
CA ILE A 8 -3.26 -6.30 -0.52
C ILE A 8 -4.09 -5.72 0.62
N ARG A 9 -5.41 -5.83 0.47
CA ARG A 9 -6.37 -5.58 1.55
C ARG A 9 -6.91 -6.93 1.99
N ILE A 10 -6.78 -7.19 3.29
CA ILE A 10 -7.29 -8.38 3.95
C ILE A 10 -8.51 -7.94 4.74
N ASP A 11 -9.68 -8.38 4.34
CA ASP A 11 -10.96 -8.07 5.00
C ASP A 11 -11.52 -9.35 5.64
N THR A 12 -11.81 -9.30 6.93
CA THR A 12 -12.28 -10.42 7.75
C THR A 12 -13.77 -10.33 8.08
N THR A 13 -14.50 -9.34 7.52
CA THR A 13 -15.95 -9.16 7.79
C THR A 13 -16.79 -10.35 7.34
N VAL A 14 -16.36 -11.04 6.28
CA VAL A 14 -17.02 -12.23 5.75
C VAL A 14 -16.17 -13.45 6.09
N PRO A 15 -16.69 -14.43 6.87
CA PRO A 15 -15.97 -15.67 7.11
C PRO A 15 -15.61 -16.38 5.80
N ASP A 16 -14.39 -16.91 5.71
CA ASP A 16 -13.82 -17.54 4.50
C ASP A 16 -14.78 -18.50 3.77
N ARG A 17 -15.59 -19.25 4.53
CA ARG A 17 -16.59 -20.21 4.01
C ARG A 17 -17.72 -19.59 3.19
N PHE A 18 -17.96 -18.29 3.31
CA PHE A 18 -19.01 -17.57 2.60
C PHE A 18 -18.47 -16.75 1.42
N TRP A 19 -17.16 -16.79 1.16
CA TRP A 19 -16.58 -16.09 0.02
C TRP A 19 -16.87 -16.89 -1.27
N PRO A 20 -17.69 -16.37 -2.21
CA PRO A 20 -18.12 -17.14 -3.39
C PRO A 20 -16.97 -17.48 -4.34
N ALA A 21 -15.82 -16.84 -4.16
CA ALA A 21 -14.58 -17.04 -4.90
C ALA A 21 -13.39 -16.90 -3.95
N SER A 22 -13.13 -17.93 -3.14
CA SER A 22 -11.95 -17.98 -2.26
C SER A 22 -10.61 -17.87 -3.03
N GLN A 23 -10.61 -18.03 -4.35
CA GLN A 23 -9.44 -17.76 -5.20
C GLN A 23 -9.26 -16.27 -5.55
N ALA A 24 -10.26 -15.43 -5.29
CA ALA A 24 -10.22 -13.98 -5.49
C ALA A 24 -9.91 -13.21 -4.18
N ILE A 25 -9.44 -13.91 -3.13
CA ILE A 25 -9.32 -13.43 -1.74
C ILE A 25 -8.48 -12.15 -1.56
N SER A 26 -7.62 -11.80 -2.51
CA SER A 26 -6.97 -10.48 -2.46
C SER A 26 -6.56 -10.05 -3.86
N GLY A 27 -7.23 -9.04 -4.38
CA GLY A 27 -6.73 -8.33 -5.55
C GLY A 27 -5.48 -7.56 -5.15
N MET A 28 -4.38 -7.74 -5.89
CA MET A 28 -3.21 -6.89 -5.74
C MET A 28 -3.57 -5.48 -6.18
N CYS A 29 -3.56 -4.55 -5.23
CA CYS A 29 -3.80 -3.13 -5.45
C CYS A 29 -2.47 -2.40 -5.69
N HIS A 30 -2.57 -1.26 -6.36
CA HIS A 30 -1.42 -0.44 -6.72
C HIS A 30 -1.72 1.03 -6.45
N GLU A 31 -0.77 1.74 -5.83
CA GLU A 31 -0.90 3.17 -5.58
C GLU A 31 0.43 3.89 -5.82
N TYR A 32 0.34 5.11 -6.36
CA TYR A 32 1.49 5.96 -6.60
C TYR A 32 1.65 6.94 -5.44
N VAL A 33 2.79 6.93 -4.77
CA VAL A 33 3.13 7.90 -3.72
C VAL A 33 4.35 8.72 -4.09
N SER A 34 4.53 9.84 -3.41
CA SER A 34 5.63 10.76 -3.66
C SER A 34 6.17 11.31 -2.34
N THR A 35 7.49 11.35 -2.16
CA THR A 35 8.11 12.04 -1.01
C THR A 35 8.01 13.56 -1.10
N LYS A 36 7.30 14.10 -2.10
CA LYS A 36 6.85 15.50 -2.09
C LYS A 36 5.56 15.70 -1.29
N ASN A 37 4.84 14.61 -1.00
CA ASN A 37 3.64 14.66 -0.18
C ASN A 37 4.07 14.77 1.29
N PRO A 38 3.40 15.62 2.11
CA PRO A 38 3.80 15.87 3.48
C PRO A 38 3.91 14.60 4.32
N GLU A 39 3.04 13.61 4.08
CA GLU A 39 3.02 12.37 4.85
C GLU A 39 4.27 11.50 4.63
N TYR A 40 4.92 11.64 3.48
CA TYR A 40 6.08 10.84 3.08
C TYR A 40 7.36 11.67 2.99
N GLN A 41 7.35 12.92 3.44
CA GLN A 41 8.47 13.86 3.24
C GLN A 41 9.75 13.39 3.96
N ASP A 42 9.58 12.75 5.12
CA ASP A 42 10.67 12.29 5.99
C ASP A 42 11.08 10.84 5.70
N CYS A 43 10.43 10.18 4.74
CA CYS A 43 10.76 8.82 4.35
C CYS A 43 12.09 8.78 3.57
N SER A 44 13.09 8.12 4.15
CA SER A 44 14.45 8.04 3.60
C SER A 44 14.71 6.78 2.76
N ASN A 45 13.93 5.73 3.00
CA ASN A 45 14.14 4.42 2.39
C ASN A 45 12.81 3.67 2.16
N PHE A 46 12.85 2.51 1.49
CA PHE A 46 11.64 1.74 1.16
C PHE A 46 10.86 1.25 2.39
N ARG A 47 11.56 0.94 3.50
CA ARG A 47 10.92 0.51 4.75
C ARG A 47 10.12 1.65 5.37
N ASP A 48 10.63 2.89 5.31
CA ASP A 48 9.91 4.06 5.83
C ASP A 48 8.63 4.30 5.03
N ILE A 49 8.70 4.15 3.69
CA ILE A 49 7.53 4.25 2.81
C ILE A 49 6.50 3.16 3.13
N GLU A 50 6.95 1.91 3.31
CA GLU A 50 6.09 0.78 3.69
C GLU A 50 5.35 1.07 5.00
N ALA A 51 6.10 1.40 6.06
CA ALA A 51 5.56 1.66 7.39
C ALA A 51 4.59 2.85 7.38
N THR A 52 4.94 3.93 6.69
CA THR A 52 4.09 5.13 6.59
C THR A 52 2.80 4.82 5.83
N PHE A 53 2.89 4.13 4.69
CA PHE A 53 1.72 3.75 3.90
C PHE A 53 0.78 2.86 4.71
N GLU A 54 1.31 1.83 5.38
CA GLU A 54 0.52 0.95 6.24
C GLU A 54 -0.09 1.71 7.42
N SER A 55 0.67 2.62 8.04
CA SER A 55 0.18 3.39 9.19
C SER A 55 -1.00 4.27 8.81
N LEU A 56 -0.87 5.04 7.73
CA LEU A 56 -1.91 5.95 7.24
C LEU A 56 -3.21 5.21 6.88
N HIS A 57 -3.13 3.97 6.43
CA HIS A 57 -4.30 3.21 6.01
C HIS A 57 -4.92 2.38 7.13
N ASN A 58 -4.11 1.87 8.05
CA ASN A 58 -4.57 0.95 9.10
C ASN A 58 -4.95 1.67 10.40
N TYR A 59 -4.31 2.78 10.73
CA TYR A 59 -4.49 3.46 12.02
C TYR A 59 -4.96 4.90 11.85
N ASP A 60 -5.52 5.45 12.93
CA ASP A 60 -5.81 6.88 13.04
C ASP A 60 -4.52 7.73 13.14
N VAL A 61 -4.69 9.04 13.24
CA VAL A 61 -3.56 9.99 13.24
C VAL A 61 -2.64 9.78 14.44
N ASP A 62 -3.21 9.37 15.58
CA ASP A 62 -2.46 9.14 16.82
C ASP A 62 -1.81 7.75 16.86
N GLY A 63 -2.26 6.81 16.02
CA GLY A 63 -1.72 5.44 15.94
C GLY A 63 -2.28 4.49 17.00
N ASP A 64 -3.11 4.99 17.91
CA ASP A 64 -3.65 4.24 19.04
C ASP A 64 -4.89 3.41 18.65
N ARG A 65 -5.54 3.73 17.53
CA ARG A 65 -6.75 3.03 17.09
C ARG A 65 -6.64 2.55 15.65
N ILE A 66 -7.13 1.33 15.44
CA ILE A 66 -7.32 0.77 14.10
C ILE A 66 -8.54 1.41 13.47
N LYS A 67 -8.41 1.92 12.24
CA LYS A 67 -9.52 2.54 11.49
C LYS A 67 -10.66 1.57 11.20
N CYS A 68 -10.32 0.36 10.80
CA CYS A 68 -11.26 -0.71 10.53
C CYS A 68 -10.76 -2.02 11.16
N PRO A 69 -11.24 -2.43 12.34
CA PRO A 69 -10.76 -3.64 13.02
C PRO A 69 -10.91 -4.93 12.20
N GLN A 70 -11.83 -4.93 11.24
CA GLN A 70 -12.12 -6.05 10.35
C GLN A 70 -11.32 -6.01 9.04
N MET A 71 -10.43 -5.02 8.85
CA MET A 71 -9.66 -4.89 7.61
C MET A 71 -8.24 -4.44 7.90
N LYS A 72 -7.26 -5.06 7.25
CA LYS A 72 -5.88 -4.62 7.28
C LYS A 72 -5.28 -4.55 5.89
N LEU A 73 -4.52 -3.50 5.65
CA LEU A 73 -3.69 -3.35 4.46
C LEU A 73 -2.29 -3.85 4.77
N LYS A 74 -1.73 -4.65 3.86
CA LYS A 74 -0.32 -5.05 3.88
C LYS A 74 0.35 -4.68 2.58
N VAL A 75 1.41 -3.91 2.66
CA VAL A 75 2.28 -3.62 1.52
C VAL A 75 3.12 -4.85 1.20
N LEU A 76 3.20 -5.18 -0.08
CA LEU A 76 3.97 -6.31 -0.58
C LEU A 76 5.25 -5.83 -1.28
N ARG A 77 5.21 -4.66 -1.93
CA ARG A 77 6.33 -4.14 -2.70
C ARG A 77 6.29 -2.61 -2.79
N VAL A 78 7.46 -2.00 -2.70
CA VAL A 78 7.68 -0.58 -3.00
C VAL A 78 8.73 -0.48 -4.09
N GLU A 79 8.41 0.17 -5.21
CA GLU A 79 9.30 0.33 -6.35
C GLU A 79 9.52 1.81 -6.68
N PRO A 80 10.76 2.29 -6.86
CA PRO A 80 10.99 3.64 -7.32
C PRO A 80 10.58 3.76 -8.78
N ILE A 81 9.82 4.81 -9.10
CA ILE A 81 9.48 5.13 -10.48
C ILE A 81 10.61 5.96 -11.05
N THR A 82 11.55 5.30 -11.69
CA THR A 82 12.52 6.00 -12.51
C THR A 82 11.76 6.61 -13.69
N SER A 83 11.96 7.90 -13.94
CA SER A 83 11.59 8.50 -15.22
C SER A 83 12.51 7.89 -16.28
N SER A 84 12.24 6.66 -16.69
CA SER A 84 12.92 6.06 -17.82
C SER A 84 12.54 6.87 -19.04
N LYS A 85 13.47 7.71 -19.51
CA LYS A 85 13.49 8.15 -20.91
C LYS A 85 13.42 6.87 -21.74
N ARG A 86 12.22 6.52 -22.22
CA ARG A 86 12.07 5.55 -23.31
C ARG A 86 12.75 6.19 -24.52
N LYS A 87 14.06 5.96 -24.69
CA LYS A 87 14.62 5.88 -26.04
C LYS A 87 14.04 4.60 -26.62
N LEU A 88 12.88 4.73 -27.26
CA LEU A 88 12.49 3.79 -28.29
C LEU A 88 13.52 3.97 -29.41
N ALA A 89 14.45 3.03 -29.50
CA ALA A 89 15.11 2.73 -30.75
C ALA A 89 14.12 1.89 -31.56
N ALA A 90 13.59 2.49 -32.63
CA ALA A 90 13.08 1.84 -33.83
C ALA A 90 13.10 2.89 -34.94
#